data_AF-Q0RX32-F1
#
_entry.id   AF-Q0RX32-F1
#
_cell.length_a   1.000
_cell.length_b   1.000
_cell.length_c   1.000
_cell.angle_alpha   90.00
_cell.angle_beta   90.00
_cell.angle_gamma   90.00
#
_symmetry.space_group_name_H-M   'P 1'
#
loop_
_entity.id
_entity.type
_entity.pdbx_description
1 polymer ?
#
loop_
_entity_poly.entity_id
_entity_poly.type
_entity_poly.pdbx_seq_one_letter_code
_entity_poly.pdbx_strand_id
1 'polypeptide(L)'
;MTQPEAAARAGVSVATWRRWEDDPASVSSATRTKCEKVIDRESAAKERAKQISHKYEQTWNDSVTLTPRQAYALTVILHGWADTDLTMWIDGDLDCPLHDVGPFAGIDRRAMFYVDGNKAWAAKALERCRAVAKEIESGTLPFNRPGCFFDELLMAAALHEAPHIMDQLPELFEGITPRPFRDFTDDDDVDDFYMVDEEWDAVSDRFDDLCRWDEWEVPLYADHDLLPAILAERNPFNWFDRAEGTGAGYLQKLSGLVVDDTEESHIDVDESA
;
A
#
# COMPACT_ATOMS: atom_id res chain seq x y z
N MET A 1 -16.45 20.34 6.30
CA MET A 1 -17.73 20.32 5.55
C MET A 1 -18.29 21.73 5.48
N THR A 2 -18.74 22.16 4.31
CA THR A 2 -19.35 23.50 4.13
C THR A 2 -20.86 23.47 4.45
N GLN A 3 -21.46 24.62 4.77
CA GLN A 3 -22.92 24.71 5.00
C GLN A 3 -23.76 24.17 3.82
N PRO A 4 -23.42 24.44 2.55
CA PRO A 4 -24.15 23.86 1.41
C PRO A 4 -24.08 22.33 1.33
N GLU A 5 -22.91 21.74 1.58
CA GLU A 5 -22.74 20.28 1.62
C GLU A 5 -23.56 19.64 2.73
N ALA A 6 -23.53 20.26 3.91
CA ALA A 6 -24.26 19.79 5.08
C ALA A 6 -25.78 19.82 4.85
N ALA A 7 -26.27 20.91 4.26
CA ALA A 7 -27.67 21.06 3.87
C ALA A 7 -28.08 20.02 2.82
N ALA A 8 -27.26 19.80 1.80
CA ALA A 8 -27.50 18.79 0.77
C ALA A 8 -27.56 17.38 1.38
N ARG A 9 -26.63 17.02 2.27
CA ARG A 9 -26.60 15.73 2.98
C ARG A 9 -27.81 15.52 3.91
N ALA A 10 -28.31 16.59 4.53
CA ALA A 10 -29.54 16.54 5.32
C ALA A 10 -30.82 16.52 4.47
N GLY A 11 -30.71 16.76 3.15
CA GLY A 11 -31.86 16.89 2.25
C GLY A 11 -32.69 18.14 2.56
N VAL A 12 -32.05 19.24 2.93
CA VAL A 12 -32.68 20.52 3.27
C VAL A 12 -32.06 21.67 2.48
N SER A 13 -32.75 22.82 2.43
CA SER A 13 -32.17 24.02 1.82
C SER A 13 -31.08 24.62 2.72
N VAL A 14 -30.11 25.33 2.12
CA VAL A 14 -29.07 26.06 2.87
C VAL A 14 -29.68 27.06 3.85
N ALA A 15 -30.80 27.70 3.49
CA ALA A 15 -31.52 28.60 4.39
C ALA A 15 -32.14 27.88 5.59
N THR A 16 -32.64 26.66 5.40
CA THR A 16 -33.14 25.80 6.48
C THR A 16 -32.02 25.34 7.40
N TRP A 17 -30.87 24.98 6.82
CA TRP A 17 -29.66 24.62 7.57
C TRP A 17 -29.20 25.77 8.46
N ARG A 18 -29.05 26.98 7.90
CA ARG A 18 -28.67 28.19 8.66
C ARG A 18 -29.63 28.49 9.81
N ARG A 19 -30.95 28.43 9.56
CA ARG A 19 -31.94 28.61 10.64
C ARG A 19 -31.80 27.58 11.75
N TRP A 20 -31.48 26.33 11.40
CA TRP A 20 -31.23 25.29 12.39
C TRP A 20 -29.93 25.51 13.16
N GLU A 21 -28.86 25.97 12.52
CA GLU A 21 -27.61 26.35 13.20
C GLU A 21 -27.81 27.54 14.15
N ASP A 22 -28.57 28.56 13.73
CA ASP A 22 -28.85 29.75 14.52
C ASP A 22 -29.78 29.45 15.73
N ASP A 23 -30.84 28.68 15.49
CA ASP A 23 -31.78 28.24 16.51
C ASP A 23 -32.39 26.88 16.14
N PRO A 24 -31.90 25.76 16.70
CA PRO A 24 -32.45 24.43 16.44
C PRO A 24 -33.94 24.30 16.79
N ALA A 25 -34.46 25.13 17.70
CA ALA A 25 -35.87 25.15 18.09
C ALA A 25 -36.78 25.76 17.00
N SER A 26 -36.23 26.58 16.11
CA SER A 26 -36.95 27.29 15.03
C SER A 26 -37.39 26.39 13.87
N VAL A 27 -36.83 25.17 13.77
CA VAL A 27 -37.18 24.18 12.74
C VAL A 27 -37.99 23.03 13.32
N SER A 28 -38.71 22.31 12.45
CA SER A 28 -39.48 21.13 12.86
C SER A 28 -38.59 20.07 13.51
N SER A 29 -39.14 19.26 14.40
CA SER A 29 -38.41 18.15 15.04
C SER A 29 -37.79 17.21 14.00
N ALA A 30 -38.52 16.90 12.93
CA ALA A 30 -38.03 16.06 11.84
C ALA A 30 -36.83 16.68 11.11
N THR A 31 -36.86 17.99 10.85
CA THR A 31 -35.74 18.74 10.25
C THR A 31 -34.53 18.75 11.19
N ARG A 32 -34.75 19.01 12.48
CA ARG A 32 -33.70 19.00 13.50
C ARG A 32 -32.96 17.68 13.53
N THR A 33 -33.69 16.56 13.62
CA THR A 33 -33.09 15.22 13.61
C THR A 33 -32.30 14.92 12.34
N LYS A 34 -32.72 15.44 11.17
CA LYS A 34 -31.95 15.27 9.92
C LYS A 34 -30.62 16.02 9.97
N CYS A 35 -30.64 17.26 10.46
CA CYS A 35 -29.42 18.07 10.57
C CYS A 35 -28.46 17.52 11.63
N GLU A 36 -28.97 17.15 12.82
CA GLU A 36 -28.20 16.49 13.89
C GLU A 36 -27.52 15.22 13.37
N LYS A 37 -28.24 14.36 12.64
CA LYS A 37 -27.68 13.15 12.04
C LYS A 37 -26.51 13.41 11.10
N VAL A 38 -26.47 14.55 10.39
CA VAL A 38 -25.34 14.88 9.53
C VAL A 38 -24.12 15.25 10.37
N ILE A 39 -24.30 16.05 11.42
CA ILE A 39 -23.21 16.41 12.34
C ILE A 39 -22.69 15.19 13.10
N ASP A 40 -23.57 14.32 13.59
CA ASP A 40 -23.20 13.09 14.29
C ASP A 40 -22.36 12.18 13.37
N ARG A 41 -22.78 12.03 12.11
CA ARG A 41 -22.05 11.23 11.11
C ARG A 41 -20.68 11.83 10.79
N GLU A 42 -20.59 13.14 10.61
CA GLU A 42 -19.30 13.81 10.37
C GLU A 42 -18.38 13.66 11.58
N SER A 43 -18.92 13.83 12.79
CA SER A 43 -18.16 13.67 14.03
C SER A 43 -17.66 12.24 14.21
N ALA A 44 -18.51 11.24 13.96
CA ALA A 44 -18.11 9.83 13.98
C ALA A 44 -17.11 9.47 12.86
N ALA A 45 -17.17 10.12 11.70
CA ALA A 45 -16.18 9.95 10.65
C ALA A 45 -14.82 10.53 11.07
N LYS A 46 -14.80 11.75 11.62
CA LYS A 46 -13.59 12.38 12.17
C LYS A 46 -12.96 11.56 13.29
N GLU A 47 -13.78 11.02 14.18
CA GLU A 47 -13.29 10.19 15.28
C GLU A 47 -12.68 8.87 14.76
N ARG A 48 -13.31 8.23 13.78
CA ARG A 48 -12.73 7.04 13.12
C ARG A 48 -11.42 7.37 12.41
N ALA A 49 -11.35 8.49 11.70
CA ALA A 49 -10.10 8.93 11.06
C ALA A 49 -8.97 9.09 12.08
N LYS A 50 -9.24 9.73 13.23
CA LYS A 50 -8.26 9.83 14.33
C LYS A 50 -7.82 8.48 14.87
N GLN A 51 -8.76 7.55 15.06
CA GLN A 51 -8.44 6.19 15.54
C GLN A 51 -7.56 5.43 14.55
N ILE A 52 -7.82 5.59 13.25
CA ILE A 52 -6.98 5.03 12.19
C ILE A 52 -5.59 5.66 12.26
N SER A 53 -5.48 6.99 12.27
CA SER A 53 -4.19 7.67 12.35
C SER A 53 -3.37 7.22 13.56
N HIS A 54 -3.99 7.18 14.74
CA HIS A 54 -3.33 6.74 15.97
C HIS A 54 -2.86 5.28 15.91
N LYS A 55 -3.63 4.40 15.25
CA LYS A 55 -3.23 3.00 15.05
C LYS A 55 -1.95 2.91 14.21
N TYR A 56 -1.83 3.71 13.15
CA TYR A 56 -0.62 3.73 12.32
C TYR A 56 0.58 4.26 13.08
N GLU A 57 0.42 5.35 13.84
CA GLU A 57 1.48 5.86 14.72
C GLU A 57 1.95 4.77 15.70
N GLN A 58 1.03 4.13 16.43
CA GLN A 58 1.38 3.07 17.38
C GLN A 58 2.11 1.89 16.73
N THR A 59 1.76 1.56 15.49
CA THR A 59 2.27 0.37 14.80
C THR A 59 3.62 0.62 14.13
N TRP A 60 3.82 1.82 13.59
CA TRP A 60 4.92 2.11 12.66
C TRP A 60 5.89 3.18 13.16
N ASN A 61 5.62 3.86 14.28
CA ASN A 61 6.48 4.96 14.73
C ASN A 61 7.95 4.55 14.91
N ASP A 62 8.17 3.32 15.40
CA ASP A 62 9.51 2.78 15.67
C ASP A 62 10.04 1.87 14.54
N SER A 63 9.32 1.79 13.41
CA SER A 63 9.74 0.98 12.26
C SER A 63 10.90 1.63 11.50
N VAL A 64 11.90 0.83 11.16
CA VAL A 64 13.03 1.24 10.31
C VAL A 64 12.73 1.14 8.81
N THR A 65 11.62 0.49 8.44
CA THR A 65 11.31 0.18 7.03
C THR A 65 10.29 1.14 6.41
N LEU A 66 9.38 1.68 7.22
CA LEU A 66 8.35 2.62 6.76
C LEU A 66 8.05 3.62 7.88
N THR A 67 7.74 4.86 7.51
CA THR A 67 7.07 5.78 8.42
C THR A 67 5.57 5.44 8.56
N PRO A 68 4.89 5.92 9.63
CA PRO A 68 3.44 5.76 9.74
C PRO A 68 2.64 6.29 8.54
N ARG A 69 3.09 7.39 7.92
CA ARG A 69 2.41 7.96 6.75
C ARG A 69 2.63 7.14 5.49
N GLN A 70 3.85 6.65 5.26
CA GLN A 70 4.14 5.76 4.13
C GLN A 70 3.35 4.45 4.25
N ALA A 71 3.30 3.84 5.44
CA ALA A 71 2.49 2.65 5.69
C ALA A 71 0.99 2.92 5.43
N TYR A 72 0.49 4.09 5.84
CA TYR A 72 -0.90 4.47 5.56
C TYR A 72 -1.15 4.75 4.07
N ALA A 73 -0.22 5.37 3.36
CA ALA A 73 -0.34 5.61 1.91
C ALA A 73 -0.45 4.29 1.13
N LEU A 74 0.40 3.31 1.47
CA LEU A 74 0.38 1.98 0.85
C LEU A 74 -0.97 1.28 1.06
N THR A 75 -1.56 1.36 2.26
CA THR A 75 -2.89 0.75 2.50
C THR A 75 -4.03 1.49 1.83
N VAL A 76 -3.95 2.83 1.72
CA VAL A 76 -4.92 3.62 0.94
C VAL A 76 -4.94 3.18 -0.51
N ILE A 77 -3.77 2.99 -1.13
CA ILE A 77 -3.66 2.48 -2.51
C ILE A 77 -4.27 1.08 -2.63
N LEU A 78 -3.88 0.14 -1.76
CA LEU A 78 -4.38 -1.24 -1.80
C LEU A 78 -5.91 -1.33 -1.61
N HIS A 79 -6.46 -0.55 -0.67
CA HIS A 79 -7.91 -0.45 -0.48
C HIS A 79 -8.60 0.22 -1.67
N GLY A 80 -7.98 1.26 -2.25
CA GLY A 80 -8.45 1.93 -3.46
C GLY A 80 -8.62 0.97 -4.63
N TRP A 81 -7.57 0.20 -4.94
CA TRP A 81 -7.62 -0.82 -5.97
C TRP A 81 -8.66 -1.91 -5.66
N ALA A 82 -8.73 -2.40 -4.42
CA ALA A 82 -9.65 -3.48 -4.07
C ALA A 82 -11.12 -3.05 -4.14
N ASP A 83 -11.46 -1.93 -3.50
CA ASP A 83 -12.84 -1.52 -3.25
C ASP A 83 -13.40 -0.62 -4.36
N THR A 84 -12.55 -0.03 -5.18
CA THR A 84 -12.95 0.78 -6.33
C THR A 84 -12.62 0.06 -7.62
N ASP A 85 -11.34 -0.01 -7.99
CA ASP A 85 -10.93 -0.39 -9.35
C ASP A 85 -11.30 -1.83 -9.70
N LEU A 86 -10.84 -2.80 -8.91
CA LEU A 86 -11.08 -4.22 -9.13
C LEU A 86 -12.54 -4.59 -8.93
N THR A 87 -13.20 -4.04 -7.89
CA THR A 87 -14.63 -4.30 -7.64
C THR A 87 -15.47 -3.83 -8.83
N MET A 88 -15.29 -2.58 -9.27
CA MET A 88 -16.05 -2.02 -10.39
C MET A 88 -15.75 -2.77 -11.70
N TRP A 89 -14.50 -3.16 -11.95
CA TRP A 89 -14.15 -3.95 -13.13
C TRP A 89 -14.77 -5.35 -13.12
N ILE A 90 -14.72 -6.05 -11.98
CA ILE A 90 -15.31 -7.39 -11.81
C ILE A 90 -16.84 -7.33 -12.02
N ASP A 91 -17.49 -6.33 -11.44
CA ASP A 91 -18.95 -6.12 -11.54
C ASP A 91 -19.39 -5.67 -12.94
N GLY A 92 -18.45 -5.15 -13.75
CA GLY A 92 -18.68 -4.72 -15.12
C GLY A 92 -19.08 -3.25 -15.26
N ASP A 93 -18.83 -2.45 -14.21
CA ASP A 93 -19.06 -1.00 -14.20
C ASP A 93 -17.92 -0.22 -14.90
N LEU A 94 -16.76 -0.85 -15.11
CA LEU A 94 -15.65 -0.31 -15.89
C LEU A 94 -15.53 -1.01 -17.25
N ASP A 95 -15.60 -0.22 -18.33
CA ASP A 95 -15.44 -0.68 -19.71
C ASP A 95 -14.00 -0.44 -20.20
N CYS A 96 -13.06 -1.19 -19.63
CA CYS A 96 -11.64 -1.17 -19.99
C CYS A 96 -11.01 -2.57 -19.87
N PRO A 97 -9.88 -2.84 -20.54
CA PRO A 97 -9.15 -4.10 -20.36
C PRO A 97 -8.49 -4.18 -18.97
N LEU A 98 -8.18 -5.39 -18.50
CA LEU A 98 -7.70 -5.60 -17.14
C LEU A 98 -6.36 -4.89 -16.87
N HIS A 99 -5.49 -4.83 -17.89
CA HIS A 99 -4.19 -4.17 -17.80
C HIS A 99 -4.25 -2.64 -17.73
N ASP A 100 -5.44 -2.02 -17.75
CA ASP A 100 -5.64 -0.60 -17.50
C ASP A 100 -6.22 -0.33 -16.09
N VAL A 101 -6.39 -1.37 -15.26
CA VAL A 101 -7.00 -1.31 -13.92
C VAL A 101 -5.93 -1.51 -12.86
N GLY A 102 -5.91 -0.69 -11.80
CA GLY A 102 -5.01 -0.89 -10.67
C GLY A 102 -5.25 -2.25 -9.96
N PRO A 103 -4.20 -2.99 -9.55
CA PRO A 103 -2.76 -2.68 -9.61
C PRO A 103 -2.08 -2.99 -10.96
N PHE A 104 -2.82 -3.51 -11.94
CA PHE A 104 -2.25 -4.09 -13.15
C PHE A 104 -1.78 -3.08 -14.18
N ALA A 105 -2.22 -1.82 -14.06
CA ALA A 105 -1.82 -0.72 -14.95
C ALA A 105 -0.30 -0.52 -15.02
N GLY A 106 0.43 -0.86 -13.96
CA GLY A 106 1.89 -0.83 -13.91
C GLY A 106 2.58 -2.11 -14.41
N ILE A 107 1.86 -3.20 -14.63
CA ILE A 107 2.45 -4.51 -14.98
C ILE A 107 2.65 -4.60 -16.50
N ASP A 108 3.83 -5.07 -16.91
CA ASP A 108 4.19 -5.31 -18.31
C ASP A 108 3.15 -6.19 -19.01
N ARG A 109 2.74 -5.75 -20.21
CA ARG A 109 1.70 -6.38 -21.02
C ARG A 109 2.00 -7.83 -21.36
N ARG A 110 3.27 -8.24 -21.43
CA ARG A 110 3.69 -9.63 -21.68
C ARG A 110 3.27 -10.54 -20.53
N ALA A 111 3.30 -10.05 -19.28
CA ALA A 111 2.77 -10.78 -18.13
C ALA A 111 1.24 -10.73 -18.11
N MET A 112 0.65 -9.56 -18.37
CA MET A 112 -0.81 -9.41 -18.36
C MET A 112 -1.50 -10.22 -19.46
N PHE A 113 -0.84 -10.49 -20.59
CA PHE A 113 -1.38 -11.31 -21.68
C PHE A 113 -1.91 -12.68 -21.21
N TYR A 114 -1.30 -13.28 -20.19
CA TYR A 114 -1.72 -14.59 -19.67
C TYR A 114 -3.06 -14.54 -18.92
N VAL A 115 -3.39 -13.40 -18.32
CA VAL A 115 -4.51 -13.27 -17.37
C VAL A 115 -5.52 -12.20 -17.77
N ASP A 116 -5.32 -11.55 -18.91
CA ASP A 116 -6.21 -10.51 -19.40
C ASP A 116 -7.65 -11.04 -19.56
N GLY A 117 -8.61 -10.28 -19.05
CA GLY A 117 -10.01 -10.67 -19.00
C GLY A 117 -10.38 -11.78 -17.99
N ASN A 118 -9.43 -12.31 -17.21
CA ASN A 118 -9.71 -13.37 -16.25
C ASN A 118 -10.28 -12.83 -14.92
N LYS A 119 -11.61 -12.78 -14.81
CA LYS A 119 -12.32 -12.30 -13.61
C LYS A 119 -11.99 -13.07 -12.33
N ALA A 120 -11.74 -14.37 -12.41
CA ALA A 120 -11.39 -15.16 -11.22
C ALA A 120 -9.99 -14.81 -10.70
N TRP A 121 -9.06 -14.53 -11.61
CA TRP A 121 -7.71 -14.08 -11.27
C TRP A 121 -7.74 -12.66 -10.69
N ALA A 122 -8.52 -11.75 -11.27
CA ALA A 122 -8.75 -10.41 -10.72
C ALA A 122 -9.40 -10.44 -9.32
N ALA A 123 -10.37 -11.33 -9.10
CA ALA A 123 -10.99 -11.52 -7.78
C ALA A 123 -9.99 -11.99 -6.72
N LYS A 124 -9.05 -12.88 -7.09
CA LYS A 124 -7.95 -13.25 -6.19
C LYS A 124 -7.02 -12.08 -5.90
N ALA A 125 -6.68 -11.26 -6.90
CA ALA A 125 -5.88 -10.06 -6.68
C ALA A 125 -6.55 -9.09 -5.70
N LEU A 126 -7.87 -8.91 -5.82
CA LEU A 126 -8.68 -8.11 -4.89
C LEU A 126 -8.61 -8.67 -3.46
N GLU A 127 -8.76 -9.99 -3.29
CA GLU A 127 -8.60 -10.64 -1.99
C GLU A 127 -7.20 -10.39 -1.41
N ARG A 128 -6.15 -10.45 -2.25
CA ARG A 128 -4.77 -10.18 -1.82
C ARG A 128 -4.55 -8.73 -1.45
N CYS A 129 -5.07 -7.76 -2.20
CA CYS A 129 -4.99 -6.33 -1.87
C CYS A 129 -5.55 -6.08 -0.45
N ARG A 130 -6.75 -6.61 -0.16
CA ARG A 130 -7.36 -6.49 1.18
C ARG A 130 -6.55 -7.19 2.27
N ALA A 131 -6.01 -8.37 1.97
CA ALA A 131 -5.21 -9.13 2.92
C ALA A 131 -3.91 -8.39 3.28
N VAL A 132 -3.17 -7.92 2.28
CA VAL A 132 -1.92 -7.18 2.46
C VAL A 132 -2.18 -5.84 3.16
N ALA A 133 -3.23 -5.10 2.79
CA ALA A 133 -3.59 -3.87 3.47
C ALA A 133 -3.84 -4.08 4.96
N LYS A 134 -4.57 -5.15 5.32
CA LYS A 134 -4.82 -5.53 6.72
C LYS A 134 -3.56 -5.93 7.46
N GLU A 135 -2.61 -6.56 6.79
CA GLU A 135 -1.32 -6.94 7.36
C GLU A 135 -0.47 -5.70 7.66
N ILE A 136 -0.38 -4.75 6.73
CA ILE A 136 0.33 -3.48 6.92
C ILE A 136 -0.31 -2.68 8.06
N GLU A 137 -1.64 -2.62 8.12
CA GLU A 137 -2.38 -2.04 9.24
C GLU A 137 -1.99 -2.64 10.61
N SER A 138 -1.52 -3.89 10.63
CA SER A 138 -1.10 -4.60 11.84
C SER A 138 0.42 -4.67 12.04
N GLY A 139 1.21 -3.98 11.22
CA GLY A 139 2.67 -3.91 11.35
C GLY A 139 3.42 -5.03 10.63
N THR A 140 2.79 -5.73 9.69
CA THR A 140 3.40 -6.83 8.94
C THR A 140 3.51 -6.46 7.46
N LEU A 141 4.71 -6.60 6.90
CA LEU A 141 4.95 -6.48 5.46
C LEU A 141 4.96 -7.87 4.81
N PRO A 142 4.62 -7.99 3.51
CA PRO A 142 4.61 -9.26 2.79
C PRO A 142 5.87 -10.12 2.97
N PHE A 143 7.05 -9.51 2.97
CA PHE A 143 8.32 -10.22 3.12
C PHE A 143 8.61 -10.72 4.55
N ASN A 144 7.92 -10.20 5.57
CA ASN A 144 8.07 -10.64 6.97
C ASN A 144 7.53 -12.07 7.21
N ARG A 145 6.84 -12.65 6.22
CA ARG A 145 6.22 -13.97 6.32
C ARG A 145 6.37 -14.76 5.02
N PRO A 146 6.27 -16.09 5.06
CA PRO A 146 6.03 -16.87 3.85
C PRO A 146 4.73 -16.40 3.16
N GLY A 147 4.76 -16.28 1.83
CA GLY A 147 3.65 -15.73 1.05
C GLY A 147 3.65 -16.21 -0.39
N CYS A 148 2.81 -15.57 -1.19
CA CYS A 148 2.82 -15.74 -2.65
C CYS A 148 3.60 -14.59 -3.29
N PHE A 149 4.12 -14.81 -4.49
CA PHE A 149 4.82 -13.79 -5.26
C PHE A 149 4.01 -12.50 -5.43
N PHE A 150 2.69 -12.65 -5.66
CA PHE A 150 1.81 -11.53 -5.89
C PHE A 150 1.74 -10.54 -4.72
N ASP A 151 1.97 -10.98 -3.47
CA ASP A 151 1.94 -10.07 -2.32
C ASP A 151 3.07 -9.04 -2.37
N GLU A 152 4.26 -9.45 -2.80
CA GLU A 152 5.42 -8.56 -2.92
C GLU A 152 5.31 -7.71 -4.20
N LEU A 153 4.82 -8.27 -5.31
CA LEU A 153 4.53 -7.48 -6.52
C LEU A 153 3.50 -6.36 -6.26
N LEU A 154 2.49 -6.60 -5.40
CA LEU A 154 1.54 -5.56 -4.97
C LEU A 154 2.25 -4.41 -4.25
N MET A 155 3.29 -4.70 -3.46
CA MET A 155 4.06 -3.67 -2.79
C MET A 155 4.88 -2.86 -3.79
N ALA A 156 5.51 -3.51 -4.76
CA ALA A 156 6.27 -2.82 -5.81
C ALA A 156 5.35 -1.84 -6.54
N ALA A 157 4.17 -2.31 -6.96
CA ALA A 157 3.19 -1.47 -7.64
C ALA A 157 2.72 -0.32 -6.76
N ALA A 158 2.44 -0.59 -5.48
CA ALA A 158 1.92 0.42 -4.56
C ALA A 158 2.98 1.49 -4.23
N LEU A 159 4.25 1.12 -4.19
CA LEU A 159 5.36 2.06 -3.97
C LEU A 159 5.49 3.10 -5.09
N HIS A 160 5.15 2.76 -6.33
CA HIS A 160 5.12 3.74 -7.42
C HIS A 160 3.96 4.76 -7.30
N GLU A 161 2.82 4.36 -6.73
CA GLU A 161 1.63 5.21 -6.63
C GLU A 161 1.53 5.97 -5.29
N ALA A 162 2.06 5.41 -4.20
CA ALA A 162 1.94 5.97 -2.85
C ALA A 162 2.51 7.39 -2.67
N PRO A 163 3.63 7.80 -3.29
CA PRO A 163 4.09 9.18 -3.22
C PRO A 163 3.06 10.15 -3.81
N HIS A 164 2.43 9.78 -4.92
CA HIS A 164 1.46 10.62 -5.61
C HIS A 164 0.19 10.82 -4.78
N ILE A 165 -0.27 9.80 -4.04
CA ILE A 165 -1.48 9.95 -3.21
C ILE A 165 -1.22 10.88 -2.01
N MET A 166 0.01 10.87 -1.46
CA MET A 166 0.42 11.80 -0.39
C MET A 166 0.40 13.25 -0.87
N ASP A 167 0.84 13.50 -2.11
CA ASP A 167 0.84 14.83 -2.71
C ASP A 167 -0.56 15.30 -3.13
N GLN A 168 -1.38 14.40 -3.68
CA GLN A 168 -2.69 14.74 -4.24
C GLN A 168 -3.79 14.89 -3.19
N LEU A 169 -3.71 14.12 -2.10
CA LEU A 169 -4.71 14.09 -1.03
C LEU A 169 -4.07 14.29 0.36
N PRO A 170 -3.37 15.41 0.60
CA PRO A 170 -2.65 15.65 1.85
C PRO A 170 -3.57 15.61 3.09
N GLU A 171 -4.87 15.91 2.93
CA GLU A 171 -5.87 15.87 3.99
C GLU A 171 -6.07 14.48 4.60
N LEU A 172 -5.74 13.42 3.86
CA LEU A 172 -5.79 12.05 4.39
C LEU A 172 -4.70 11.81 5.45
N PHE A 173 -3.61 12.58 5.39
CA PHE A 173 -2.40 12.38 6.20
C PHE A 173 -2.27 13.39 7.34
N GLU A 174 -3.06 14.46 7.35
CA GLU A 174 -3.04 15.51 8.38
C GLU A 174 -3.18 14.96 9.82
N GLY A 175 -3.93 13.86 9.98
CA GLY A 175 -4.15 13.23 11.28
C GLY A 175 -2.99 12.37 11.79
N ILE A 176 -2.01 12.06 10.94
CA ILE A 176 -0.84 11.23 11.26
C ILE A 176 0.35 12.15 11.45
N THR A 177 1.02 12.05 12.59
CA THR A 177 2.21 12.83 12.90
C THR A 177 3.33 12.47 11.91
N PRO A 178 3.91 13.44 11.18
CA PRO A 178 5.10 13.20 10.37
C PRO A 178 6.25 12.77 11.26
N ARG A 179 7.10 11.88 10.75
CA ARG A 179 8.33 11.55 11.46
C ARG A 179 9.25 12.79 11.46
N PRO A 180 9.77 13.24 12.62
CA PRO A 180 10.54 14.47 12.67
C PRO A 180 11.86 14.33 11.94
N PHE A 181 12.17 15.27 11.04
CA PHE A 181 13.51 15.36 10.45
C PHE A 181 14.56 15.53 11.57
N ARG A 182 15.53 14.61 11.64
CA ARG A 182 16.70 14.78 12.52
C ARG A 182 17.73 15.62 11.76
N ASP A 183 18.01 16.82 12.26
CA ASP A 183 19.10 17.65 11.73
C ASP A 183 20.42 16.99 12.13
N PHE A 184 21.14 16.41 11.18
CA PHE A 184 22.39 15.64 11.40
C PHE A 184 23.60 16.53 11.76
N THR A 185 23.38 17.67 12.43
CA THR A 185 24.45 18.61 12.78
C THR A 185 25.18 18.29 14.09
N ASP A 186 24.77 17.27 14.85
CA ASP A 186 25.53 16.78 16.01
C ASP A 186 26.29 15.51 15.63
N ASP A 187 27.61 15.67 15.58
CA ASP A 187 28.65 14.81 14.98
C ASP A 187 28.97 13.53 15.80
N ASP A 188 28.08 13.11 16.70
CA ASP A 188 28.32 11.99 17.62
C ASP A 188 27.00 11.23 17.87
N ASP A 189 26.67 10.24 17.03
CA ASP A 189 26.11 8.92 17.42
C ASP A 189 25.41 8.20 16.25
N VAL A 190 26.13 7.20 15.70
CA VAL A 190 25.66 5.97 15.02
C VAL A 190 24.94 6.12 13.66
N ASP A 191 25.34 5.27 12.70
CA ASP A 191 24.70 4.95 11.41
C ASP A 191 23.24 4.43 11.54
N ASP A 192 22.40 5.04 12.38
CA ASP A 192 20.98 4.74 12.45
C ASP A 192 20.28 5.45 11.28
N PHE A 193 20.18 4.74 10.16
CA PHE A 193 19.40 5.15 8.99
C PHE A 193 17.99 5.60 9.42
N TYR A 194 17.74 6.90 9.36
CA TYR A 194 16.50 7.51 9.85
C TYR A 194 15.62 7.94 8.68
N MET A 195 14.70 7.06 8.29
CA MET A 195 13.80 7.28 7.15
C MET A 195 12.77 8.38 7.44
N VAL A 196 12.65 9.36 6.54
CA VAL A 196 11.58 10.39 6.57
C VAL A 196 10.49 10.13 5.52
N ASP A 197 9.37 10.87 5.59
CA ASP A 197 8.18 10.61 4.78
C ASP A 197 8.44 10.71 3.26
N GLU A 198 9.34 11.61 2.85
CA GLU A 198 9.68 11.88 1.45
C GLU A 198 10.69 10.88 0.85
N GLU A 199 11.37 10.06 1.67
CA GLU A 199 12.43 9.15 1.23
C GLU A 199 11.89 7.82 0.69
N TRP A 200 11.11 7.87 -0.38
CA TRP A 200 10.56 6.68 -1.02
C TRP A 200 11.61 5.81 -1.72
N ASP A 201 12.69 6.41 -2.23
CA ASP A 201 13.81 5.65 -2.80
C ASP A 201 14.45 4.75 -1.74
N ALA A 202 14.62 5.26 -0.52
CA ALA A 202 15.11 4.48 0.61
C ALA A 202 14.18 3.34 1.03
N VAL A 203 12.86 3.54 0.89
CA VAL A 203 11.88 2.47 1.12
C VAL A 203 12.07 1.37 0.07
N SER A 204 12.25 1.75 -1.20
CA SER A 204 12.49 0.81 -2.30
C SER A 204 13.76 -0.01 -2.07
N ASP A 205 14.89 0.66 -1.80
CA ASP A 205 16.18 0.00 -1.53
C ASP A 205 16.05 -1.00 -0.35
N ARG A 206 15.35 -0.60 0.71
CA ARG A 206 15.10 -1.46 1.87
C ARG A 206 14.22 -2.66 1.52
N PHE A 207 13.28 -2.51 0.59
CA PHE A 207 12.42 -3.60 0.15
C PHE A 207 13.20 -4.57 -0.73
N ASP A 208 14.11 -4.09 -1.57
CA ASP A 208 15.03 -4.95 -2.35
C ASP A 208 15.87 -5.84 -1.42
N ASP A 209 16.40 -5.28 -0.33
CA ASP A 209 17.18 -6.05 0.66
C ASP A 209 16.36 -7.09 1.44
N LEU A 210 15.07 -6.84 1.63
CA LEU A 210 14.20 -7.64 2.49
C LEU A 210 13.29 -8.60 1.72
N CYS A 211 13.13 -8.39 0.41
CA CYS A 211 12.22 -9.17 -0.42
C CYS A 211 12.58 -10.66 -0.36
N ARG A 212 11.54 -11.51 -0.45
CA ARG A 212 11.73 -12.95 -0.57
C ARG A 212 11.87 -13.35 -2.03
N TRP A 213 11.31 -12.55 -2.94
CA TRP A 213 11.42 -12.72 -4.38
C TRP A 213 12.35 -11.65 -4.94
N ASP A 214 13.56 -12.05 -5.32
CA ASP A 214 14.55 -11.15 -5.93
C ASP A 214 13.98 -10.44 -7.17
N GLU A 215 13.03 -11.10 -7.85
CA GLU A 215 12.35 -10.60 -9.04
C GLU A 215 11.05 -9.80 -8.77
N TRP A 216 10.77 -9.39 -7.53
CA TRP A 216 9.48 -8.82 -7.09
C TRP A 216 8.99 -7.61 -7.92
N GLU A 217 9.90 -6.74 -8.36
CA GLU A 217 9.59 -5.55 -9.16
C GLU A 217 9.70 -5.75 -10.67
N VAL A 218 10.36 -6.82 -11.13
CA VAL A 218 10.68 -7.03 -12.56
C VAL A 218 9.45 -6.95 -13.47
N PRO A 219 8.28 -7.50 -13.11
CA PRO A 219 7.07 -7.37 -13.93
C PRO A 219 6.56 -5.94 -14.12
N LEU A 220 7.03 -4.94 -13.36
CA LEU A 220 6.63 -3.55 -13.50
C LEU A 220 7.46 -2.77 -14.52
N TYR A 221 8.65 -3.28 -14.87
CA TYR A 221 9.50 -2.64 -15.87
C TYR A 221 9.10 -3.08 -17.27
N ALA A 222 8.58 -2.12 -18.03
CA ALA A 222 8.25 -2.32 -19.44
C ALA A 222 9.47 -2.81 -20.22
N ASP A 223 9.26 -3.90 -20.98
CA ASP A 223 10.27 -4.51 -21.84
C ASP A 223 11.52 -5.02 -21.11
N HIS A 224 11.45 -5.29 -19.80
CA HIS A 224 12.58 -5.86 -19.05
C HIS A 224 13.10 -7.16 -19.68
N ASP A 225 14.42 -7.25 -19.86
CA ASP A 225 15.10 -8.32 -20.60
C ASP A 225 14.94 -9.70 -19.94
N LEU A 226 14.90 -9.73 -18.60
CA LEU A 226 14.73 -10.97 -17.83
C LEU A 226 13.28 -11.44 -17.72
N LEU A 227 12.30 -10.60 -18.06
CA LEU A 227 10.89 -10.93 -17.86
C LEU A 227 10.47 -12.23 -18.58
N PRO A 228 10.88 -12.51 -19.84
CA PRO A 228 10.51 -13.77 -20.49
C PRO A 228 10.99 -15.02 -19.74
N ALA A 229 12.18 -14.97 -19.15
CA ALA A 229 12.72 -16.09 -18.37
C ALA A 229 11.96 -16.23 -17.04
N ILE A 230 11.68 -15.12 -16.36
CA ILE A 230 10.86 -15.11 -15.14
C ILE A 230 9.46 -15.67 -15.42
N LEU A 231 8.79 -15.26 -16.50
CA LEU A 231 7.45 -15.76 -16.84
C LEU A 231 7.44 -17.24 -17.22
N ALA A 232 8.56 -17.77 -17.72
CA ALA A 232 8.71 -19.20 -18.01
C ALA A 232 8.80 -20.04 -16.73
N GLU A 233 9.49 -19.55 -15.71
CA GLU A 233 9.61 -20.24 -14.41
C GLU A 233 8.41 -19.98 -13.49
N ARG A 234 7.91 -18.74 -13.51
CA ARG A 234 6.82 -18.23 -12.66
C ARG A 234 5.71 -17.65 -13.52
N ASN A 235 4.88 -18.55 -14.04
CA ASN A 235 3.73 -18.16 -14.83
C ASN A 235 2.69 -17.36 -14.00
N PRO A 236 2.07 -16.29 -14.55
CA PRO A 236 1.04 -15.50 -13.88
C PRO A 236 -0.13 -16.27 -13.25
N PHE A 237 -0.48 -17.46 -13.78
CA PHE A 237 -1.51 -18.30 -13.17
C PHE A 237 -1.15 -18.81 -11.76
N ASN A 238 0.15 -18.87 -11.45
CA ASN A 238 0.67 -19.43 -10.21
C ASN A 238 1.15 -18.34 -9.24
N TRP A 239 0.98 -17.04 -9.55
CA TRP A 239 1.47 -15.93 -8.73
C TRP A 239 0.84 -15.87 -7.34
N PHE A 240 -0.35 -16.45 -7.16
CA PHE A 240 -1.05 -16.56 -5.88
C PHE A 240 -0.69 -17.80 -5.08
N ASP A 241 0.09 -18.72 -5.64
CA ASP A 241 0.45 -19.96 -4.97
C ASP A 241 1.51 -19.67 -3.90
N ARG A 242 1.37 -20.33 -2.76
CA ARG A 242 2.40 -20.28 -1.72
C ARG A 242 3.60 -21.09 -2.18
N ALA A 243 4.75 -20.44 -2.27
CA ALA A 243 6.00 -21.07 -2.65
C ALA A 243 7.16 -20.47 -1.84
N GLU A 244 8.31 -21.13 -1.89
CA GLU A 244 9.54 -20.59 -1.33
C GLU A 244 10.04 -19.44 -2.22
N GLY A 245 10.47 -18.35 -1.59
CA GLY A 245 11.03 -17.19 -2.28
C GLY A 245 12.29 -17.59 -3.04
N THR A 246 12.54 -16.96 -4.17
CA THR A 246 13.76 -17.19 -4.97
C THR A 246 15.03 -16.80 -4.21
N GLY A 247 14.93 -15.79 -3.34
CA GLY A 247 16.02 -15.28 -2.52
C GLY A 247 17.06 -14.50 -3.33
N ALA A 248 17.88 -13.74 -2.60
CA ALA A 248 18.92 -12.90 -3.18
C ALA A 248 19.85 -13.69 -4.12
N GLY A 249 20.25 -13.05 -5.23
CA GLY A 249 21.16 -13.67 -6.20
C GLY A 249 20.45 -14.37 -7.37
N TYR A 250 19.11 -14.43 -7.36
CA TYR A 250 18.34 -15.12 -8.38
C TYR A 250 18.44 -14.41 -9.74
N LEU A 251 18.30 -13.09 -9.79
CA LEU A 251 18.43 -12.30 -11.02
C LEU A 251 19.85 -12.37 -11.61
N GLN A 252 20.87 -12.41 -10.75
CA GLN A 252 22.26 -12.60 -11.16
C GLN A 252 22.44 -13.99 -11.80
N LYS A 253 21.94 -15.05 -11.15
CA LYS A 253 21.95 -16.41 -11.71
C LYS A 253 21.23 -16.48 -13.05
N LEU A 254 20.06 -15.85 -13.16
CA LEU A 254 19.24 -15.83 -14.37
C LEU A 254 19.91 -15.07 -15.53
N SER A 255 20.64 -14.00 -15.22
CA SER A 255 21.44 -13.23 -16.20
C SER A 255 22.77 -13.89 -16.56
N GLY A 256 23.09 -15.05 -15.98
CA GLY A 256 24.33 -15.78 -16.22
C GLY A 256 25.56 -15.20 -15.50
N LEU A 257 25.34 -14.31 -14.53
CA LEU A 257 26.36 -13.81 -13.62
C LEU A 257 26.49 -14.77 -12.44
N VAL A 258 27.65 -15.43 -12.31
CA VAL A 258 27.90 -16.37 -11.21
C VAL A 258 28.12 -15.60 -9.91
N VAL A 259 27.36 -15.91 -8.87
CA VAL A 259 27.63 -15.51 -7.49
C VAL A 259 28.51 -16.61 -6.90
N ASP A 260 29.79 -16.31 -6.60
CA ASP A 260 30.64 -17.23 -5.84
C ASP A 260 30.13 -17.24 -4.39
N ASP A 261 29.35 -18.27 -4.02
CA ASP A 261 29.00 -18.57 -2.63
C ASP A 261 30.25 -19.10 -1.91
N THR A 262 31.10 -18.20 -1.40
CA THR A 262 32.16 -18.57 -0.44
C THR A 262 32.34 -17.50 0.62
N GLU A 263 31.80 -17.75 1.82
CA GLU A 263 32.57 -17.90 3.06
C GLU A 263 31.64 -18.35 4.20
N GLU A 264 31.19 -19.61 4.16
CA GLU A 264 31.01 -20.34 5.42
C GLU A 264 32.41 -20.61 5.96
N SER A 265 32.91 -19.70 6.82
CA SER A 265 34.11 -19.95 7.60
C SER A 265 33.81 -21.06 8.60
N HIS A 266 33.96 -22.31 8.16
CA HIS A 266 34.20 -23.43 9.04
C HIS A 266 35.50 -23.16 9.80
N ILE A 267 35.37 -22.65 11.02
CA ILE A 267 36.44 -22.67 12.00
C ILE A 267 36.59 -24.14 12.43
N ASP A 268 37.47 -24.86 11.75
CA ASP A 268 38.04 -26.08 12.31
C ASP A 268 38.92 -25.69 13.50
N VAL A 269 38.38 -25.88 14.71
CA VAL A 269 39.19 -25.85 15.93
C VAL A 269 39.96 -27.17 15.96
N ASP A 270 41.22 -27.10 15.55
CA ASP A 270 42.18 -28.18 15.69
C ASP A 270 42.51 -28.39 17.18
N GLU A 271 41.89 -29.39 17.80
CA GLU A 271 42.37 -29.96 19.06
C GLU A 271 43.62 -30.80 18.75
N SER A 272 44.82 -30.25 18.96
CA SER A 272 46.04 -31.04 19.23
C SER A 272 47.21 -30.21 19.76
N ALA A 273 47.60 -30.55 21.00
CA ALA A 273 48.89 -30.37 21.71
C ALA A 273 48.95 -29.31 22.82
#